data_AF-A0A537LQQ3-F1
#
_entry.id   AF-A0A537LQQ3-F1
#
_cell.length_a   1.000
_cell.length_b   1.000
_cell.length_c   1.000
_cell.angle_alpha   90.00
_cell.angle_beta   90.00
_cell.angle_gamma   90.00
#
_symmetry.space_group_name_H-M   'P 1'
#
loop_
_entity.id
_entity.type
_entity.pdbx_description
1 polymer ?
#
loop_
_entity_poly.entity_id
_entity_poly.type
_entity_poly.pdbx_seq_one_letter_code
_entity_poly.pdbx_strand_id
1 'polypeptide(L)'
;RPRGPVLVPRRVLHHVVAAAVEGLGGAGRGEARLGVLIPDPAQQAAAESRWGGLGRVTTAAASPYRGTETVEAAGQALRTAGVGLVVMDCIGYTRPMRQTIAQITGVPAMLASAAVAMIAREILEGAT
;
A
#
# COMPACT_ATOMS: atom_id res chain seq x y z
N ARG A 1 26.41 -13.04 -14.30
CA ARG A 1 25.16 -13.59 -13.74
C ARG A 1 25.00 -13.03 -12.33
N PRO A 2 23.91 -12.31 -12.00
CA PRO A 2 23.75 -11.74 -10.67
C PRO A 2 23.69 -12.84 -9.60
N ARG A 3 24.35 -12.60 -8.46
CA ARG A 3 24.29 -13.44 -7.27
C ARG A 3 23.20 -12.87 -6.36
N GLY A 4 21.96 -13.35 -6.51
CA GLY A 4 20.80 -12.91 -5.70
C GLY A 4 19.58 -12.51 -6.53
N PRO A 5 18.45 -12.18 -5.87
CA PRO A 5 17.25 -11.73 -6.55
C PRO A 5 17.46 -10.36 -7.18
N VAL A 6 17.01 -10.20 -8.44
CA VAL A 6 17.06 -8.91 -9.16
C VAL A 6 16.14 -7.88 -8.50
N LEU A 7 15.03 -8.33 -7.90
CA LEU A 7 14.09 -7.48 -7.16
C LEU A 7 13.78 -8.07 -5.79
N VAL A 8 13.77 -7.21 -4.78
CA VAL A 8 13.33 -7.54 -3.43
C VAL A 8 11.98 -6.86 -3.19
N PRO A 9 10.84 -7.59 -3.27
CA PRO A 9 9.49 -7.01 -3.31
C PRO A 9 9.22 -6.00 -2.18
N ARG A 10 9.63 -6.32 -0.95
CA ARG A 10 9.44 -5.45 0.22
C ARG A 10 10.13 -4.10 0.07
N ARG A 11 11.36 -4.07 -0.48
CA ARG A 11 12.14 -2.82 -0.66
C ARG A 11 11.57 -1.99 -1.80
N VAL A 12 11.23 -2.64 -2.91
CA VAL A 12 10.58 -1.99 -4.06
C VAL A 12 9.32 -1.27 -3.61
N LEU A 13 8.43 -1.98 -2.91
CA LEU A 13 7.19 -1.40 -2.43
C LEU A 13 7.44 -0.23 -1.47
N HIS A 14 8.38 -0.38 -0.54
CA HIS A 14 8.71 0.69 0.41
C HIS A 14 9.16 1.96 -0.32
N HIS A 15 10.08 1.86 -1.29
CA HIS A 15 10.57 3.04 -2.01
C HIS A 15 9.51 3.67 -2.93
N VAL A 16 8.67 2.86 -3.57
CA VAL A 16 7.55 3.39 -4.38
C VAL A 16 6.54 4.15 -3.52
N VAL A 17 6.18 3.60 -2.36
CA VAL A 17 5.26 4.27 -1.42
C VAL A 17 5.91 5.51 -0.81
N ALA A 18 7.19 5.46 -0.45
CA ALA A 18 7.93 6.62 0.05
C ALA A 18 7.88 7.80 -0.94
N ALA A 19 8.18 7.55 -2.22
CA ALA A 19 8.11 8.55 -3.26
C ALA A 19 6.68 9.11 -3.45
N ALA A 20 5.66 8.25 -3.34
CA ALA A 20 4.26 8.68 -3.43
C ALA A 20 3.85 9.55 -2.23
N VAL A 21 4.25 9.18 -1.01
CA VAL A 21 3.98 9.96 0.21
C VAL A 21 4.71 11.30 0.16
N GLU A 22 5.96 11.33 -0.28
CA GLU A 22 6.72 12.56 -0.50
C GLU A 22 6.02 13.50 -1.49
N GLY A 23 5.56 12.99 -2.63
CA GLY A 23 4.86 13.81 -3.64
C GLY A 23 3.46 14.27 -3.24
N LEU A 24 2.82 13.57 -2.28
CA LEU A 24 1.55 13.99 -1.69
C LEU A 24 1.75 15.01 -0.57
N GLY A 25 2.86 14.90 0.17
CA GLY A 25 3.35 15.92 1.08
C GLY A 25 3.98 17.08 0.30
N GLY A 26 4.11 18.25 0.93
CA GLY A 26 4.83 19.37 0.32
C GLY A 26 4.30 20.74 0.68
N ALA A 27 5.01 21.77 0.20
CA ALA A 27 4.75 23.17 0.52
C ALA A 27 3.29 23.54 0.24
N GLY A 28 2.54 23.85 1.30
CA GLY A 28 1.12 24.23 1.24
C GLY A 28 0.10 23.09 1.35
N ARG A 29 0.51 21.82 1.41
CA ARG A 29 -0.40 20.65 1.49
C ARG A 29 -0.38 19.90 2.83
N GLY A 30 0.56 20.24 3.71
CA GLY A 30 0.72 19.58 5.01
C GLY A 30 1.41 18.22 4.91
N GLU A 31 1.46 17.51 6.04
CA GLU A 31 2.06 16.18 6.13
C GLU A 31 1.11 15.11 5.58
N ALA A 32 1.57 14.32 4.61
CA ALA A 32 0.77 13.24 4.04
C ALA A 32 0.56 12.11 5.07
N ARG A 33 -0.68 11.61 5.13
CA ARG A 33 -1.05 10.47 5.99
C ARG A 33 -1.25 9.21 5.14
N LEU A 34 -0.43 8.19 5.39
CA LEU A 34 -0.48 6.90 4.70
C LEU A 34 -1.47 5.95 5.41
N GLY A 35 -2.45 5.47 4.67
CA GLY A 35 -3.27 4.32 5.06
C GLY A 35 -2.59 3.01 4.68
N VAL A 36 -2.57 2.03 5.58
CA VAL A 36 -2.01 0.70 5.33
C VAL A 36 -3.09 -0.34 5.61
N LEU A 37 -3.52 -1.05 4.57
CA LEU A 37 -4.46 -2.16 4.71
C LEU A 37 -3.68 -3.48 4.87
N ILE A 38 -3.85 -4.14 6.02
CA ILE A 38 -3.14 -5.38 6.39
C ILE A 38 -4.11 -6.57 6.48
N PRO A 39 -3.66 -7.80 6.20
CA PRO A 39 -4.55 -8.96 6.13
C PRO A 39 -5.02 -9.46 7.51
N ASP A 40 -4.29 -9.13 8.58
CA ASP A 40 -4.52 -9.64 9.94
C ASP A 40 -4.19 -8.53 10.97
N PRO A 41 -5.06 -8.28 11.97
CA PRO A 41 -4.78 -7.34 13.06
C PRO A 41 -3.45 -7.58 13.79
N ALA A 42 -3.01 -8.84 13.92
CA ALA A 42 -1.75 -9.20 14.55
C ALA A 42 -0.52 -8.62 13.82
N GLN A 43 -0.68 -8.19 12.55
CA GLN A 43 0.38 -7.57 11.77
C GLN A 43 0.49 -6.06 11.96
N GLN A 44 -0.36 -5.45 12.78
CA GLN A 44 -0.39 -4.00 12.97
C GLN A 44 0.96 -3.45 13.43
N ALA A 45 1.54 -4.00 14.51
CA ALA A 45 2.82 -3.52 15.03
C ALA A 45 3.96 -3.64 13.99
N ALA A 46 3.97 -4.72 13.22
CA ALA A 46 4.96 -4.92 12.16
C ALA A 46 4.78 -3.92 11.00
N ALA A 47 3.53 -3.61 10.64
CA ALA A 47 3.21 -2.61 9.64
C ALA A 47 3.57 -1.19 10.10
N GLU A 48 3.20 -0.82 11.33
CA GLU A 48 3.56 0.47 11.92
C GLU A 48 5.09 0.66 11.98
N SER A 49 5.83 -0.37 12.40
CA SER A 49 7.29 -0.34 12.38
C SER A 49 7.85 -0.17 10.96
N ARG A 50 7.28 -0.86 9.97
CA ARG A 50 7.73 -0.79 8.57
C ARG A 50 7.43 0.55 7.91
N TRP A 51 6.27 1.12 8.17
CA TRP A 51 5.73 2.27 7.44
C TRP A 51 5.91 3.59 8.19
N GLY A 52 6.09 3.56 9.51
CA GLY A 52 6.13 4.75 10.36
C GLY A 52 7.27 5.72 10.06
N GLY A 53 8.35 5.26 9.40
CA GLY A 53 9.43 6.13 8.93
C GLY A 53 9.06 7.02 7.74
N LEU A 54 7.88 6.82 7.13
CA LEU A 54 7.42 7.60 5.97
C LEU A 54 6.51 8.78 6.35
N GLY A 55 6.21 8.97 7.65
CA GLY A 55 5.31 10.01 8.15
C GLY A 55 4.15 9.41 8.95
N ARG A 56 2.99 10.09 8.95
CA ARG A 56 1.81 9.63 9.69
C ARG A 56 1.22 8.39 9.04
N VAL A 57 1.13 7.29 9.79
CA VAL A 57 0.55 6.03 9.34
C VAL A 57 -0.75 5.72 10.07
N THR A 58 -1.72 5.16 9.37
CA THR A 58 -2.92 4.55 9.95
C THR A 58 -3.11 3.17 9.36
N THR A 59 -3.17 2.15 10.21
CA THR A 59 -3.42 0.77 9.79
C THR A 59 -4.88 0.41 9.92
N ALA A 60 -5.40 -0.38 8.99
CA ALA A 60 -6.69 -1.06 9.10
C ALA A 60 -6.54 -2.51 8.64
N ALA A 61 -7.26 -3.44 9.29
CA ALA A 61 -7.15 -4.86 8.99
C ALA A 61 -8.38 -5.37 8.21
N ALA A 62 -8.15 -6.07 7.11
CA ALA A 62 -9.17 -6.80 6.37
C ALA A 62 -8.52 -8.01 5.67
N SER A 63 -8.98 -9.21 5.99
CA SER A 63 -8.41 -10.41 5.36
C SER A 63 -8.79 -10.44 3.87
N PRO A 64 -7.82 -10.59 2.94
CA PRO A 64 -8.09 -10.68 1.51
C PRO A 64 -8.81 -11.98 1.11
N TYR A 65 -8.93 -12.93 2.05
CA TYR A 65 -9.55 -14.24 1.83
C TYR A 65 -10.93 -14.34 2.47
N ARG A 66 -11.40 -13.27 3.11
CA ARG A 66 -12.76 -13.15 3.66
C ARG A 66 -13.60 -12.27 2.71
N GLY A 67 -14.92 -12.29 2.92
CA GLY A 67 -15.87 -11.51 2.10
C GLY A 67 -15.54 -10.01 2.06
N THR A 68 -16.08 -9.34 1.04
CA THR A 68 -15.81 -7.93 0.70
C THR A 68 -16.21 -6.95 1.80
N GLU A 69 -17.19 -7.29 2.64
CA GLU A 69 -17.66 -6.47 3.76
C GLU A 69 -16.53 -6.00 4.70
N THR A 70 -15.55 -6.86 4.94
CA THR A 70 -14.39 -6.53 5.79
C THR A 70 -13.50 -5.45 5.18
N VAL A 71 -13.37 -5.44 3.85
CA VAL A 71 -12.61 -4.44 3.10
C VAL A 71 -13.33 -3.09 3.14
N GLU A 72 -14.66 -3.09 3.08
CA GLU A 72 -15.47 -1.87 3.17
C GLU A 72 -15.34 -1.21 4.55
N ALA A 73 -15.47 -1.99 5.62
CA ALA A 73 -15.29 -1.50 6.99
C ALA A 73 -13.88 -0.94 7.22
N ALA A 74 -12.85 -1.60 6.70
CA ALA A 74 -11.49 -1.10 6.78
C ALA A 74 -11.29 0.19 5.95
N GLY A 75 -11.87 0.27 4.75
CA GLY A 75 -11.90 1.48 3.94
C GLY A 75 -12.58 2.65 4.66
N GLN A 76 -13.67 2.36 5.38
CA GLN A 76 -14.38 3.35 6.19
C GLN A 76 -13.51 3.91 7.30
N ALA A 77 -12.80 3.05 8.03
CA ALA A 77 -11.87 3.46 9.09
C ALA A 77 -10.75 4.34 8.53
N LEU A 78 -10.19 3.97 7.38
CA LEU A 78 -9.15 4.75 6.71
C LEU A 78 -9.68 6.11 6.22
N ARG A 79 -10.91 6.19 5.69
CA ARG A 79 -11.54 7.47 5.32
C ARG A 79 -11.68 8.38 6.54
N THR A 80 -12.23 7.86 7.64
CA THR A 80 -12.43 8.64 8.87
C THR A 80 -11.09 9.15 9.42
N ALA A 81 -10.01 8.37 9.24
CA ALA A 81 -8.67 8.80 9.60
C ALA A 81 -8.05 9.85 8.65
N GLY A 82 -8.71 10.23 7.55
CA GLY A 82 -8.23 11.29 6.65
C GLY A 82 -6.90 10.93 5.96
N VAL A 83 -6.74 9.68 5.52
CA VAL A 83 -5.55 9.23 4.78
C VAL A 83 -5.53 9.87 3.38
N GLY A 84 -4.34 10.15 2.85
CA GLY A 84 -4.13 10.71 1.50
C GLY A 84 -3.75 9.68 0.43
N LEU A 85 -3.35 8.47 0.87
CA LEU A 85 -2.97 7.33 0.03
C LEU A 85 -3.21 6.05 0.81
N VAL A 86 -3.64 4.98 0.15
CA VAL A 86 -3.70 3.64 0.76
C VAL A 86 -2.75 2.67 0.08
N VAL A 87 -1.89 2.01 0.85
CA VAL A 87 -1.16 0.81 0.41
C VAL A 87 -1.84 -0.43 0.96
N MET A 88 -2.14 -1.38 0.07
CA MET A 88 -2.72 -2.68 0.42
C MET A 88 -1.59 -3.71 0.55
N ASP A 89 -1.08 -3.88 1.77
CA ASP A 89 0.16 -4.59 2.11
C ASP A 89 -0.07 -6.10 2.28
N CYS A 90 -0.56 -6.74 1.20
CA CYS A 90 -0.64 -8.19 1.08
C CYS A 90 -0.71 -8.58 -0.39
N ILE A 91 -0.10 -9.70 -0.77
CA ILE A 91 -0.20 -10.26 -2.12
C ILE A 91 -1.62 -10.71 -2.47
N GLY A 92 -2.43 -11.08 -1.46
CA GLY A 92 -3.79 -11.60 -1.66
C GLY A 92 -4.81 -10.55 -2.11
N TYR A 93 -4.52 -9.25 -1.98
CA TYR A 93 -5.47 -8.22 -2.39
C TYR A 93 -5.61 -8.14 -3.91
N THR A 94 -6.83 -7.85 -4.34
CA THR A 94 -7.22 -7.87 -5.76
C THR A 94 -7.56 -6.48 -6.29
N ARG A 95 -7.62 -6.33 -7.62
CA ARG A 95 -8.02 -5.07 -8.26
C ARG A 95 -9.43 -4.59 -7.87
N PRO A 96 -10.45 -5.47 -7.76
CA PRO A 96 -11.75 -5.10 -7.20
C PRO A 96 -11.67 -4.55 -5.78
N MET A 97 -10.96 -5.22 -4.87
CA MET A 97 -10.78 -4.72 -3.49
C MET A 97 -10.09 -3.35 -3.46
N ARG A 98 -9.08 -3.14 -4.31
CA ARG A 98 -8.44 -1.83 -4.48
C ARG A 98 -9.41 -0.76 -4.98
N GLN A 99 -10.29 -1.10 -5.92
CA GLN A 99 -11.33 -0.18 -6.40
C GLN A 99 -12.30 0.19 -5.28
N THR A 100 -12.76 -0.79 -4.50
CA THR A 100 -13.59 -0.55 -3.32
C THR A 100 -12.92 0.40 -2.33
N ILE A 101 -11.66 0.16 -1.97
CA ILE A 101 -10.89 1.04 -1.08
C ILE A 101 -10.78 2.46 -1.65
N ALA A 102 -10.43 2.60 -2.93
CA ALA A 102 -10.30 3.92 -3.56
C ALA A 102 -11.64 4.67 -3.60
N GLN A 103 -12.74 3.98 -3.91
CA GLN A 103 -14.09 4.55 -3.91
C GLN A 103 -14.52 5.00 -2.51
N ILE A 104 -14.29 4.18 -1.49
CA ILE A 104 -14.71 4.46 -0.11
C ILE A 104 -13.87 5.56 0.52
N THR A 105 -12.56 5.60 0.25
CA THR A 105 -11.65 6.58 0.85
C THR A 105 -11.59 7.89 0.07
N GLY A 106 -11.92 7.88 -1.22
CA GLY A 106 -11.78 9.03 -2.10
C GLY A 106 -10.34 9.36 -2.47
N VAL A 107 -9.38 8.48 -2.17
CA VAL A 107 -7.95 8.68 -2.43
C VAL A 107 -7.35 7.52 -3.21
N PRO A 108 -6.16 7.69 -3.83
CA PRO A 108 -5.49 6.60 -4.53
C PRO A 108 -5.22 5.39 -3.62
N ALA A 109 -5.37 4.19 -4.18
CA ALA A 109 -5.04 2.94 -3.52
C ALA A 109 -4.09 2.09 -4.38
N MET A 110 -3.09 1.48 -3.76
CA MET A 110 -2.04 0.71 -4.42
C MET A 110 -2.03 -0.74 -3.93
N LEU A 111 -2.00 -1.69 -4.87
CA LEU A 111 -1.73 -3.09 -4.57
C LEU A 111 -0.22 -3.32 -4.47
N ALA A 112 0.22 -3.91 -3.35
CA ALA A 112 1.62 -4.28 -3.15
C ALA A 112 2.17 -5.14 -4.30
N SER A 113 1.41 -6.16 -4.69
CA SER A 113 1.77 -7.10 -5.76
C SER A 113 1.88 -6.44 -7.13
N ALA A 114 0.94 -5.56 -7.47
CA ALA A 114 0.92 -4.89 -8.77
C ALA A 114 2.09 -3.93 -8.93
N ALA A 115 2.46 -3.18 -7.89
CA ALA A 115 3.60 -2.25 -7.93
C ALA A 115 4.91 -2.99 -8.24
N VAL A 116 5.16 -4.10 -7.55
CA VAL A 116 6.36 -4.93 -7.78
C VAL A 116 6.32 -5.57 -9.17
N ALA A 117 5.16 -6.06 -9.61
CA ALA A 117 5.00 -6.68 -10.92
C ALA A 117 5.25 -5.70 -12.08
N MET A 118 4.82 -4.43 -11.97
CA MET A 118 5.07 -3.42 -13.01
C MET A 118 6.57 -3.14 -13.17
N ILE A 119 7.30 -3.02 -12.07
CA ILE A 119 8.76 -2.80 -12.10
C ILE A 119 9.49 -4.05 -12.58
N ALA A 120 9.04 -5.24 -12.18
CA ALA A 120 9.59 -6.50 -12.68
C ALA A 120 9.41 -6.64 -14.19
N ARG A 121 8.23 -6.28 -14.71
CA ARG A 121 7.95 -6.31 -16.14
C ARG A 121 8.91 -5.41 -16.92
N GLU A 122 9.07 -4.16 -16.48
CA GLU A 122 10.00 -3.20 -17.11
C GLU A 122 11.43 -3.76 -17.23
N ILE A 123 11.94 -4.37 -16.14
CA ILE A 123 13.28 -4.96 -16.13
C ILE A 123 13.40 -6.14 -17.11
N LEU A 124 12.36 -6.96 -17.20
CA LEU A 124 12.33 -8.12 -18.09
C LEU A 124 12.19 -7.72 -19.57
N GLU A 125 11.52 -6.61 -19.87
CA GLU A 125 11.42 -6.05 -21.23
C GLU A 125 12.79 -5.56 -21.73
N GLY A 126 13.65 -5.04 -20.85
CA GLY A 126 15.03 -4.66 -21.21
C GLY A 126 16.01 -5.82 -21.37
N ALA A 127 15.58 -7.08 -21.17
CA ALA A 127 16.41 -8.26 -21.32
C ALA A 127 16.35 -8.90 -22.73
N THR A 128 15.63 -8.26 -23.66
CA THR A 128 15.57 -8.64 -25.09
C THR A 128 16.69 -8.01 -25.90
#